data_AF-A0A9E1W462-F1
#
_entry.id   AF-A0A9E1W462-F1
#
_cell.length_a   1.000
_cell.length_b   1.000
_cell.length_c   1.000
_cell.angle_alpha   90.00
_cell.angle_beta   90.00
_cell.angle_gamma   90.00
#
_symmetry.space_group_name_H-M   'P 1'
#
loop_
_entity.id
_entity.type
_entity.pdbx_description
1 polymer ?
#
loop_
_entity_poly.entity_id
_entity_poly.type
_entity_poly.pdbx_seq_one_letter_code
_entity_poly.pdbx_strand_id
1 'polypeptide(L)'
;DLHLGNLMADGDSLTMIDFDDAGFGWFAHELAVALHPVLEEPWEDDARSALIDGYRTVHPLSAADEASIDTFVTMRSLMIIGWLDARRELPAFEHFGDLATQAERISARYLAAT
;
A
#
# COMPACT_ATOMS: atom_id res chain seq x y z
N ASP A 1 -8.10 1.31 4.55
CA ASP A 1 -6.76 1.82 4.89
C ASP A 1 -5.95 0.78 5.65
N LEU A 2 -5.77 -0.41 5.05
CA LEU A 2 -5.11 -1.58 5.65
C LEU A 2 -3.58 -1.45 5.71
N HIS A 3 -3.03 -0.34 6.20
CA HIS A 3 -1.59 -0.22 6.38
C HIS A 3 -1.13 -0.77 7.75
N LEU A 4 0.17 -1.07 7.90
CA LEU A 4 0.73 -1.65 9.14
C LEU A 4 0.42 -0.85 10.41
N GLY A 5 0.29 0.48 10.33
CA GLY A 5 -0.12 1.31 11.46
C GLY A 5 -1.53 1.04 12.02
N ASN A 6 -2.39 0.35 11.27
CA ASN A 6 -3.77 0.02 11.65
C ASN A 6 -3.92 -1.45 12.06
N LEU A 7 -2.82 -2.16 12.29
CA LEU A 7 -2.78 -3.53 12.78
C LEU A 7 -2.25 -3.57 14.21
N MET A 8 -3.07 -4.05 15.13
CA MET A 8 -2.72 -4.27 16.53
C MET A 8 -2.37 -5.74 16.74
N ALA A 9 -1.17 -6.03 17.22
CA ALA A 9 -0.73 -7.40 17.53
C ALA A 9 -0.89 -7.72 19.03
N ASP A 10 -1.46 -8.89 19.33
CA ASP A 10 -1.55 -9.49 20.66
C ASP A 10 -1.20 -10.98 20.58
N GLY A 11 0.06 -11.32 20.90
CA GLY A 11 0.60 -12.65 20.69
C GLY A 11 0.47 -13.09 19.23
N ASP A 12 -0.27 -14.16 19.00
CA ASP A 12 -0.54 -14.72 17.66
C ASP A 12 -1.78 -14.10 16.98
N SER A 13 -2.42 -13.10 17.59
CA SER A 13 -3.62 -12.44 17.07
C SER A 13 -3.32 -11.08 16.47
N LEU A 14 -3.95 -10.78 15.33
CA LEU A 14 -3.97 -9.45 14.73
C LEU A 14 -5.39 -8.88 14.76
N THR A 15 -5.52 -7.64 15.21
CA THR A 15 -6.76 -6.87 15.17
C THR A 15 -6.59 -5.68 14.26
N MET A 16 -7.41 -5.60 13.22
CA MET A 16 -7.48 -4.44 12.34
C MET A 16 -8.39 -3.37 12.96
N ILE A 17 -7.96 -2.12 12.89
CA ILE A 17 -8.72 -0.96 13.33
C ILE A 17 -8.87 0.05 12.18
N ASP A 18 -9.53 1.17 12.44
CA ASP A 18 -9.66 2.32 11.54
C ASP A 18 -10.35 2.02 10.20
N PHE A 19 -11.67 1.84 10.28
CA PHE A 19 -12.55 1.53 9.14
C PHE A 19 -13.30 2.76 8.60
N ASP A 20 -12.88 3.97 8.93
CA ASP A 20 -13.56 5.21 8.50
C ASP A 20 -13.41 5.46 6.99
N ASP A 21 -12.31 5.00 6.38
CA ASP A 21 -12.07 4.96 4.93
C ASP A 21 -12.66 3.71 4.23
N ALA A 22 -13.45 2.88 4.93
CA ALA A 22 -14.02 1.68 4.33
C ALA A 22 -15.04 2.02 3.22
N GLY A 23 -14.97 1.30 2.11
CA GLY A 23 -15.85 1.50 0.97
C GLY A 23 -15.77 0.39 -0.07
N PHE A 24 -16.47 0.59 -1.18
CA PHE A 24 -16.38 -0.30 -2.33
C PHE A 24 -15.15 0.05 -3.17
N GLY A 25 -14.39 -0.97 -3.58
CA GLY A 25 -13.20 -0.81 -4.40
C GLY A 25 -12.66 -2.14 -4.91
N TRP A 26 -11.52 -2.10 -5.57
CA TRP A 26 -10.82 -3.29 -6.04
C TRP A 26 -10.04 -3.94 -4.89
N PHE A 27 -10.07 -5.27 -4.77
CA PHE A 27 -9.30 -5.95 -3.72
C PHE A 27 -7.79 -5.75 -3.85
N ALA A 28 -7.28 -5.66 -5.08
CA ALA A 28 -5.88 -5.35 -5.33
C ALA A 28 -5.47 -3.96 -4.82
N HIS A 29 -6.41 -3.01 -4.71
CA HIS A 29 -6.14 -1.72 -4.07
C HIS A 29 -5.85 -1.89 -2.58
N GLU A 30 -6.61 -2.72 -1.86
CA GLU A 30 -6.35 -2.93 -0.43
C GLU A 30 -5.01 -3.64 -0.18
N LEU A 31 -4.63 -4.58 -1.07
CA LEU A 31 -3.31 -5.20 -1.04
C LEU A 31 -2.19 -4.18 -1.30
N ALA A 32 -2.39 -3.25 -2.23
CA ALA A 32 -1.44 -2.17 -2.48
C ALA A 32 -1.31 -1.21 -1.28
N VAL A 33 -2.41 -0.89 -0.59
CA VAL A 33 -2.38 -0.10 0.65
C VAL A 33 -1.57 -0.80 1.74
N ALA A 34 -1.74 -2.12 1.89
CA ALA A 34 -0.98 -2.92 2.86
C ALA A 34 0.52 -2.99 2.56
N LEU A 35 0.90 -3.03 1.27
CA LEU A 35 2.30 -3.05 0.84
C LEU A 35 2.97 -1.68 0.83
N HIS A 36 2.20 -0.59 0.74
CA HIS A 36 2.77 0.75 0.60
C HIS A 36 3.81 1.12 1.66
N PRO A 37 3.64 0.81 2.96
CA PRO A 37 4.63 1.14 3.99
C PRO A 37 5.98 0.43 3.84
N VAL A 38 6.05 -0.63 3.03
CA VAL A 38 7.22 -1.52 2.94
C VAL A 38 7.93 -1.38 1.58
N LEU A 39 7.49 -0.44 0.74
CA LEU A 39 8.11 -0.16 -0.54
C LEU A 39 9.55 0.31 -0.34
N GLU A 40 10.46 -0.20 -1.18
CA GLU A 40 11.90 0.07 -1.16
C GLU A 40 12.64 -0.41 0.11
N GLU A 41 11.96 -1.10 1.02
CA GLU A 41 12.61 -1.79 2.12
C GLU A 41 13.35 -3.04 1.61
N PRO A 42 14.46 -3.47 2.25
CA PRO A 42 15.21 -4.67 1.84
C PRO A 42 14.39 -5.97 1.82
N TRP A 43 13.22 -5.94 2.45
CA TRP A 43 12.30 -7.06 2.62
C TRP A 43 10.95 -6.83 1.90
N GLU A 44 10.86 -5.86 0.98
CA GLU A 44 9.66 -5.59 0.15
C GLU A 44 9.15 -6.87 -0.54
N ASP A 45 10.04 -7.63 -1.17
CA ASP A 45 9.69 -8.85 -1.90
C ASP A 45 9.14 -9.95 -0.98
N ASP A 46 9.77 -10.14 0.19
CA ASP A 46 9.32 -11.12 1.19
C ASP A 46 7.95 -10.74 1.75
N ALA A 47 7.72 -9.46 2.06
CA ALA A 47 6.42 -8.98 2.53
C ALA A 47 5.33 -9.12 1.46
N ARG A 48 5.65 -8.79 0.20
CA ARG A 48 4.75 -9.00 -0.94
C ARG A 48 4.37 -10.45 -1.07
N SER A 49 5.35 -11.37 -1.09
CA SER A 49 5.08 -12.80 -1.20
C SER A 49 4.21 -13.29 -0.04
N ALA A 50 4.58 -12.95 1.19
CA ALA A 50 3.85 -13.39 2.38
C ALA A 50 2.41 -12.88 2.41
N LEU A 51 2.18 -11.61 2.04
CA LEU A 51 0.84 -11.03 1.99
C LEU A 51 -0.02 -11.71 0.92
N ILE A 52 0.51 -11.89 -0.30
CA ILE A 52 -0.23 -12.51 -1.41
C ILE A 52 -0.53 -13.97 -1.11
N ASP A 53 0.43 -14.72 -0.57
CA ASP A 53 0.25 -16.12 -0.21
C ASP A 53 -0.79 -16.27 0.91
N GLY A 54 -0.74 -15.41 1.93
CA GLY A 54 -1.76 -15.34 2.97
C GLY A 54 -3.15 -15.03 2.42
N TYR A 55 -3.27 -14.02 1.54
CA TYR A 55 -4.54 -13.64 0.91
C TYR A 55 -5.15 -14.79 0.11
N ARG A 56 -4.33 -15.52 -0.66
CA ARG A 56 -4.76 -16.68 -1.48
C ARG A 56 -5.36 -17.82 -0.65
N THR A 57 -5.04 -17.92 0.64
CA THR A 57 -5.65 -18.94 1.52
C THR A 57 -7.15 -18.70 1.76
N VAL A 58 -7.61 -17.46 1.58
CA VAL A 58 -9.00 -17.05 1.84
C VAL A 58 -9.74 -16.69 0.55
N HIS A 59 -9.08 -16.03 -0.39
CA HIS A 59 -9.70 -15.57 -1.63
C HIS A 59 -8.82 -15.86 -2.86
N PRO A 60 -9.36 -16.46 -3.94
CA PRO A 60 -8.63 -16.65 -5.18
C PRO A 60 -8.15 -15.31 -5.76
N LEU A 61 -6.87 -15.20 -6.08
CA LEU A 61 -6.32 -14.03 -6.74
C LEU A 61 -5.91 -14.42 -8.17
N SER A 62 -6.59 -13.87 -9.17
CA SER A 62 -6.23 -14.13 -10.57
C SER A 62 -4.90 -13.46 -10.90
N ALA A 63 -4.19 -13.97 -11.92
CA ALA A 63 -2.94 -13.34 -12.38
C ALA A 63 -3.15 -11.89 -12.84
N ALA A 64 -4.33 -11.57 -13.37
CA ALA A 64 -4.67 -10.20 -13.76
C ALA A 64 -4.88 -9.28 -12.54
N ASP A 65 -5.56 -9.77 -11.50
CA ASP A 65 -5.76 -9.01 -10.26
C ASP A 65 -4.44 -8.80 -9.52
N GLU A 66 -3.59 -9.82 -9.46
CA GLU A 66 -2.25 -9.72 -8.88
C GLU A 66 -1.37 -8.73 -9.63
N ALA A 67 -1.34 -8.79 -10.97
CA ALA A 67 -0.61 -7.81 -11.78
C ALA A 67 -1.15 -6.38 -11.59
N SER A 68 -2.45 -6.23 -11.30
CA SER A 68 -3.04 -4.91 -11.03
C SER A 68 -2.56 -4.28 -9.72
N ILE A 69 -1.97 -5.05 -8.80
CA ILE A 69 -1.40 -4.53 -7.54
C ILE A 69 -0.38 -3.43 -7.82
N ASP A 70 0.49 -3.59 -8.82
CA ASP A 70 1.52 -2.58 -9.14
C ASP A 70 0.92 -1.27 -9.67
N THR A 71 -0.22 -1.37 -10.37
CA THR A 71 -1.01 -0.21 -10.78
C THR A 71 -1.56 0.51 -9.55
N PHE A 72 -2.12 -0.22 -8.59
CA PHE A 72 -2.67 0.36 -7.37
C PHE A 72 -1.61 0.86 -6.39
N VAL A 73 -0.41 0.26 -6.35
CA VAL A 73 0.74 0.78 -5.58
C VAL A 73 1.12 2.16 -6.10
N THR A 74 1.24 2.29 -7.42
CA THR A 74 1.52 3.58 -8.07
C THR A 74 0.41 4.61 -7.76
N MET A 75 -0.86 4.20 -7.87
CA MET A 75 -2.00 5.05 -7.52
C MET A 75 -1.96 5.48 -6.05
N ARG A 76 -1.68 4.57 -5.11
CA ARG A 76 -1.61 4.87 -3.68
C ARG A 76 -0.49 5.84 -3.37
N SER A 77 0.70 5.70 -3.99
CA SER A 77 1.78 6.66 -3.81
C SER A 77 1.36 8.08 -4.23
N LEU A 78 0.66 8.22 -5.35
CA LEU A 78 0.12 9.52 -5.78
C LEU A 78 -0.99 10.05 -4.84
N MET A 79 -1.85 9.16 -4.31
CA MET A 79 -2.87 9.53 -3.33
C MET A 79 -2.24 10.08 -2.05
N ILE A 80 -1.14 9.48 -1.55
CA ILE A 80 -0.42 9.97 -0.37
C ILE A 80 0.13 11.38 -0.62
N ILE A 81 0.68 11.66 -1.80
CA ILE A 81 1.12 13.02 -2.16
C ILE A 81 -0.05 14.01 -2.16
N GLY A 82 -1.18 13.63 -2.77
CA GLY A 82 -2.37 14.46 -2.78
C GLY A 82 -2.91 14.74 -1.37
N TRP A 83 -2.90 13.72 -0.50
CA TRP A 83 -3.33 13.85 0.89
C TRP A 83 -2.42 14.78 1.70
N LEU A 84 -1.10 14.63 1.58
CA LEU A 84 -0.13 15.50 2.26
C LEU A 84 -0.26 16.94 1.78
N ASP A 85 -0.40 17.15 0.47
CA ASP A 85 -0.57 18.50 -0.10
C ASP A 85 -1.86 19.17 0.40
N ALA A 86 -2.94 18.40 0.57
CA ALA A 86 -4.20 18.88 1.11
C ALA A 86 -4.17 19.13 2.64
N ARG A 87 -3.14 18.64 3.34
CA ARG A 87 -3.01 18.64 4.80
C ARG A 87 -1.67 19.22 5.28
N ARG A 88 -1.21 20.30 4.64
CA ARG A 88 0.10 20.93 4.96
C ARG A 88 0.23 21.40 6.41
N GLU A 89 -0.88 21.54 7.12
CA GLU A 89 -0.93 21.88 8.55
C GLU A 89 -0.49 20.73 9.48
N LEU A 90 -0.48 19.49 9.01
CA LEU A 90 -0.12 18.32 9.82
C LEU A 90 1.40 18.11 9.84
N PRO A 91 1.97 17.61 10.96
CA PRO A 91 3.39 17.27 11.04
C PRO A 91 3.86 16.33 9.92
N ALA A 92 3.00 15.43 9.48
CA ALA A 92 3.29 14.49 8.38
C ALA A 92 3.74 15.16 7.08
N PHE A 93 3.39 16.44 6.86
CA PHE A 93 3.86 17.20 5.69
C PHE A 93 5.39 17.35 5.64
N GLU A 94 6.10 17.17 6.76
CA GLU A 94 7.57 17.15 6.79
C GLU A 94 8.16 16.06 5.88
N HIS A 95 7.43 14.98 5.64
CA HIS A 95 7.83 13.87 4.78
C HIS A 95 7.46 14.05 3.30
N PHE A 96 6.81 15.17 2.91
CA PHE A 96 6.32 15.37 1.54
C PHE A 96 7.40 15.21 0.48
N GLY A 97 8.59 15.78 0.69
CA GLY A 97 9.68 15.71 -0.28
C GLY A 97 10.18 14.28 -0.53
N ASP A 98 10.37 13.52 0.56
CA ASP A 98 10.86 12.14 0.48
C ASP A 98 9.82 11.24 -0.18
N LEU A 99 8.54 11.37 0.22
CA LEU A 99 7.44 10.60 -0.34
C LEU A 99 7.17 10.98 -1.80
N ALA A 100 7.32 12.25 -2.19
CA ALA A 100 7.18 12.67 -3.59
C ALA A 100 8.27 12.03 -4.46
N THR A 101 9.51 12.03 -3.97
CA THR A 101 10.63 11.37 -4.67
C THR A 101 10.42 9.86 -4.76
N GLN A 102 9.90 9.22 -3.71
CA GLN A 102 9.52 7.81 -3.75
C GLN A 102 8.41 7.56 -4.78
N ALA A 103 7.34 8.37 -4.78
CA ALA A 103 6.25 8.25 -5.74
C ALA A 103 6.72 8.38 -7.20
N GLU A 104 7.68 9.27 -7.48
CA GLU A 104 8.33 9.38 -8.79
C GLU A 104 9.07 8.09 -9.17
N ARG A 105 9.87 7.51 -8.26
CA ARG A 105 10.59 6.25 -8.51
C ARG A 105 9.64 5.08 -8.74
N ILE A 106 8.61 4.95 -7.92
CA ILE A 106 7.57 3.92 -8.07
C ILE A 106 6.85 4.07 -9.41
N SER A 107 6.47 5.29 -9.79
CA SER A 107 5.83 5.57 -11.08
C SER A 107 6.75 5.23 -12.26
N ALA A 108 8.04 5.58 -12.17
CA ALA A 108 9.03 5.24 -13.18
C ALA A 108 9.22 3.71 -13.32
N ARG A 109 9.27 2.99 -12.20
CA ARG A 109 9.32 1.51 -12.16
C ARG A 109 8.12 0.89 -12.87
N TYR A 110 6.91 1.39 -12.58
CA TYR A 110 5.69 0.93 -13.22
C TYR A 110 5.68 1.16 -14.74
N LEU A 111 6.05 2.36 -15.18
CA LEU A 111 6.10 2.70 -16.61
C LEU A 111 7.17 1.91 -17.38
N ALA A 112 8.29 1.54 -16.73
CA ALA A 112 9.33 0.73 -17.37
C ALA A 112 8.94 -0.76 -17.50
N ALA A 113 8.00 -1.23 -16.70
CA ALA A 113 7.51 -2.62 -16.71
C ALA A 113 6.30 -2.83 -17.65
N THR A 114 5.74 -1.75 -18.21
CA THR A 114 4.59 -1.76 -19.13
C THR A 114 5.04 -1.71 -20.59
#